data_AF-A0A268BNG2-F1
#
_entry.id   AF-A0A268BNG2-F1
#
_cell.length_a   1.000
_cell.length_b   1.000
_cell.length_c   1.000
_cell.angle_alpha   90.00
_cell.angle_beta   90.00
_cell.angle_gamma   90.00
#
_symmetry.space_group_name_H-M   'P 1'
#
loop_
_entity.id
_entity.type
_entity.pdbx_description
1 polymer ?
#
loop_
_entity_poly.entity_id
_entity_poly.type
_entity_poly.pdbx_seq_one_letter_code
_entity_poly.pdbx_strand_id
1 'polypeptide(L)'
;MSEEIKVAYEEANKLISNIQSSADSLESDFLQLFADKNELNAVKKVREYNEALIKVTEAYKRLLTQNNGTALKAIESFRTMDDSLSNSIKGVAK
;
A
#
# COMPACT_ATOMS: atom_id res chain seq x y z
N MET A 1 -11.66 -20.88 23.02
CA MET A 1 -11.47 -20.86 21.55
C MET A 1 -10.17 -20.13 21.31
N SER A 2 -9.07 -20.86 21.14
CA SER A 2 -7.78 -20.26 20.78
C SER A 2 -7.68 -20.35 19.27
N GLU A 3 -7.92 -19.26 18.56
CA GLU A 3 -7.58 -19.18 17.15
C GLU A 3 -6.05 -19.09 17.10
N GLU A 4 -5.39 -20.20 16.77
CA GLU A 4 -3.96 -20.18 16.46
C GLU A 4 -3.74 -19.30 15.22
N ILE A 5 -3.04 -18.18 15.42
CA ILE A 5 -2.61 -17.33 14.31
C ILE A 5 -1.38 -18.00 13.68
N LYS A 6 -1.54 -18.55 12.48
CA LYS A 6 -0.44 -19.07 11.66
C LYS A 6 -0.09 -18.06 10.57
N VAL A 7 1.11 -17.51 10.64
CA VAL A 7 1.57 -16.47 9.70
C VAL A 7 2.43 -17.09 8.61
N ALA A 8 1.98 -17.01 7.35
CA ALA A 8 2.79 -17.35 6.17
C ALA A 8 3.67 -16.15 5.77
N TYR A 9 4.77 -15.96 6.50
CA TYR A 9 5.63 -14.76 6.40
C TYR A 9 6.07 -14.42 4.97
N GLU A 10 6.52 -15.40 4.19
CA GLU A 10 7.01 -15.17 2.82
C GLU A 10 5.90 -14.74 1.87
N GLU A 11 4.76 -15.42 1.94
CA GLU A 11 3.61 -15.16 1.07
C GLU A 11 2.99 -13.79 1.38
N ALA A 12 2.90 -13.44 2.67
CA ALA A 12 2.43 -12.13 3.12
C ALA A 12 3.37 -11.00 2.66
N ASN A 13 4.69 -11.17 2.80
CA ASN A 13 5.67 -10.18 2.31
C ASN A 13 5.60 -10.02 0.78
N LYS A 14 5.42 -11.12 0.03
CA LYS A 14 5.26 -11.09 -1.42
C LYS A 14 4.00 -10.30 -1.83
N LEU A 15 2.88 -10.54 -1.17
CA LEU A 15 1.63 -9.80 -1.43
C LEU A 15 1.77 -8.31 -1.15
N ILE A 16 2.39 -7.94 -0.02
CA ILE A 16 2.63 -6.54 0.31
C ILE A 16 3.57 -5.87 -0.71
N SER A 17 4.63 -6.57 -1.12
CA SER A 17 5.54 -6.08 -2.16
C SER A 17 4.80 -5.82 -3.48
N ASN A 18 3.88 -6.69 -3.88
CA ASN A 18 3.10 -6.51 -5.10
C ASN A 18 2.18 -5.27 -5.01
N ILE A 19 1.56 -5.03 -3.85
CA ILE A 19 0.75 -3.84 -3.61
C ILE A 19 1.62 -2.58 -3.70
N GLN A 20 2.83 -2.64 -3.14
CA GLN A 20 3.77 -1.50 -3.17
C GLN A 20 4.17 -1.18 -4.61
N SER A 21 4.59 -2.18 -5.38
CA SER A 21 4.94 -2.00 -6.79
C SER A 21 3.76 -1.46 -7.61
N SER A 22 2.54 -1.93 -7.33
CA SER A 22 1.32 -1.45 -8.00
C SER A 22 1.04 0.03 -7.67
N ALA A 23 1.17 0.41 -6.39
CA ALA A 23 1.03 1.79 -5.95
C ALA A 23 2.11 2.71 -6.56
N ASP A 24 3.34 2.23 -6.68
CA ASP A 24 4.45 2.99 -7.26
C ASP A 24 4.25 3.22 -8.76
N SER A 25 3.75 2.21 -9.49
CA SER A 25 3.42 2.28 -10.93
C SER A 25 2.20 3.16 -11.26
N LEU A 26 1.48 3.58 -10.24
CA LEU A 26 0.27 4.40 -10.38
C LEU A 26 0.70 5.84 -10.69
N GLU A 27 0.69 6.16 -11.99
CA GLU A 27 0.97 7.50 -12.52
C GLU A 27 -0.30 8.36 -12.53
N SER A 28 -0.14 9.65 -12.18
CA SER A 28 -1.22 10.62 -12.17
C SER A 28 -1.23 11.54 -13.40
N ASP A 29 -0.38 11.31 -14.40
CA ASP A 29 -0.28 12.20 -15.55
C ASP A 29 -1.37 11.90 -16.60
N PHE A 30 -2.63 12.06 -16.20
CA PHE A 30 -3.71 12.12 -17.17
C PHE A 30 -3.69 13.50 -17.85
N LEU A 31 -3.65 13.50 -19.18
CA LEU A 31 -3.99 14.62 -20.07
C LEU A 31 -3.43 16.02 -19.72
N GLN A 32 -2.10 16.18 -19.67
CA GLN A 32 -1.50 17.52 -19.77
C GLN A 32 -1.69 18.18 -21.16
N LEU A 33 -2.12 17.42 -22.18
CA LEU A 33 -2.01 17.83 -23.59
C LEU A 33 -3.14 18.69 -24.17
N PHE A 34 -4.27 18.90 -23.49
CA PHE A 34 -5.46 19.53 -24.11
C PHE A 34 -5.84 20.92 -23.59
N ALA A 35 -5.10 21.48 -22.63
CA ALA A 35 -5.60 22.57 -21.80
C ALA A 35 -5.13 23.98 -22.20
N ASP A 36 -4.01 24.17 -22.89
CA ASP A 36 -3.34 25.47 -22.83
C ASP A 36 -3.90 26.56 -23.76
N LYS A 37 -4.81 26.23 -24.69
CA LYS A 37 -5.30 27.20 -25.69
C LYS A 37 -6.81 27.17 -25.99
N ASN A 38 -7.60 26.31 -25.34
CA ASN A 38 -9.02 26.17 -25.65
C ASN A 38 -9.92 26.61 -24.48
N GLU A 39 -10.73 27.63 -24.74
CA GLU A 39 -11.62 28.31 -23.79
C GLU A 39 -13.04 27.71 -23.75
N LEU A 40 -13.33 26.69 -24.57
CA LEU A 40 -14.63 26.03 -24.55
C LEU A 40 -14.94 25.47 -23.16
N ASN A 41 -16.16 25.71 -22.67
CA ASN A 41 -16.62 25.21 -21.37
C ASN A 41 -16.44 23.69 -21.19
N ALA A 42 -16.51 22.92 -22.28
CA ALA A 42 -16.23 21.49 -22.26
C ALA A 42 -14.77 21.18 -21.89
N VAL A 43 -13.80 21.94 -22.43
CA VAL A 43 -12.37 21.77 -22.11
C VAL A 43 -12.07 22.18 -20.66
N LYS A 44 -12.72 23.25 -20.17
CA LYS A 44 -12.61 23.65 -18.75
C LYS A 44 -13.10 22.54 -17.82
N LYS A 45 -14.27 21.95 -18.09
CA LYS A 45 -14.79 20.81 -17.31
C LYS A 45 -13.89 19.57 -17.37
N VAL A 46 -13.35 19.25 -18.54
CA VAL A 46 -12.40 18.13 -18.68
C VAL A 46 -11.15 18.36 -17.85
N ARG A 47 -10.63 19.60 -17.79
CA ARG A 47 -9.50 19.95 -16.91
C ARG A 47 -9.85 19.78 -15.43
N GLU A 48 -11.01 20.29 -15.00
CA GLU A 48 -11.46 20.15 -13.60
C GLU A 48 -11.60 18.67 -13.19
N TYR A 49 -12.18 17.84 -14.06
CA TYR A 49 -12.28 16.40 -13.81
C TYR A 49 -10.91 15.72 -13.78
N ASN A 50 -10.00 16.14 -14.67
CA ASN A 50 -8.65 15.63 -14.68
C ASN A 50 -7.93 15.95 -13.36
N GLU A 51 -7.96 17.21 -12.91
CA GLU A 51 -7.39 17.62 -11.62
C GLU A 51 -8.02 16.86 -10.43
N ALA A 52 -9.33 16.59 -10.47
CA ALA A 52 -10.00 15.80 -9.45
C ALA A 52 -9.52 14.34 -9.46
N LEU A 53 -9.37 13.74 -10.63
CA LEU A 53 -8.85 12.38 -10.79
C LEU A 53 -7.40 12.27 -10.30
N ILE A 54 -6.55 13.25 -10.61
CA ILE A 54 -5.18 13.34 -10.09
C ILE A 54 -5.19 13.31 -8.56
N LYS A 55 -5.99 14.18 -7.92
CA LYS A 55 -6.09 14.24 -6.45
C LYS A 55 -6.56 12.94 -5.83
N VAL A 56 -7.56 12.29 -6.43
CA VAL A 56 -8.07 10.99 -5.96
C VAL A 56 -7.00 9.90 -6.10
N THR A 57 -6.29 9.89 -7.23
CA THR A 57 -5.22 8.94 -7.55
C THR A 57 -4.07 9.06 -6.54
N GLU A 58 -3.62 10.29 -6.26
CA GLU A 58 -2.60 10.56 -5.25
C GLU A 58 -3.04 10.18 -3.83
N ALA A 59 -4.29 10.49 -3.46
CA ALA A 59 -4.84 10.13 -2.16
C ALA A 59 -4.90 8.61 -1.99
N TYR A 60 -5.32 7.89 -3.03
CA TYR A 60 -5.36 6.43 -3.03
C TYR A 60 -3.96 5.82 -2.92
N LYS A 61 -2.99 6.34 -3.67
CA LYS A 61 -1.57 5.93 -3.57
C LYS A 61 -1.05 6.06 -2.14
N ARG A 62 -1.31 7.20 -1.47
CA ARG A 62 -0.92 7.40 -0.06
C ARG A 62 -1.55 6.37 0.87
N LEU A 63 -2.84 6.07 0.69
CA LEU A 63 -3.54 5.06 1.50
C LEU A 63 -2.93 3.67 1.32
N LEU A 64 -2.62 3.27 0.08
CA LEU A 64 -1.96 1.99 -0.20
C LEU A 64 -0.59 1.91 0.45
N THR A 65 0.24 2.95 0.33
CA THR A 65 1.57 2.99 0.96
C THR A 65 1.46 2.91 2.49
N GLN A 66 0.52 3.64 3.10
CA GLN A 66 0.31 3.60 4.54
C GLN A 66 -0.15 2.21 5.00
N ASN A 67 -1.09 1.59 4.28
CA ASN A 67 -1.58 0.26 4.59
C ASN A 67 -0.45 -0.78 4.52
N ASN A 68 0.35 -0.77 3.45
CA ASN A 68 1.52 -1.63 3.30
C ASN A 68 2.52 -1.46 4.45
N GLY A 69 2.83 -0.22 4.82
CA GLY A 69 3.73 0.06 5.93
C GLY A 69 3.22 -0.50 7.27
N THR A 70 1.92 -0.42 7.52
CA THR A 70 1.28 -1.04 8.69
C THR A 70 1.34 -2.57 8.63
N ALA A 71 1.06 -3.16 7.48
CA ALA A 71 1.08 -4.60 7.28
C ALA A 71 2.49 -5.20 7.48
N LEU A 72 3.53 -4.55 6.94
CA LEU A 72 4.92 -4.95 7.15
C LEU A 72 5.30 -4.96 8.63
N LYS A 73 4.95 -3.88 9.36
CA LYS A 73 5.21 -3.79 10.80
C LYS A 73 4.51 -4.88 11.59
N ALA A 74 3.28 -5.23 11.22
CA ALA A 74 2.54 -6.30 11.87
C ALA A 74 3.23 -7.66 11.66
N ILE A 75 3.68 -7.95 10.44
CA ILE A 75 4.42 -9.18 10.11
C ILE A 75 5.75 -9.25 10.87
N GLU A 76 6.52 -8.15 10.92
CA GLU A 76 7.76 -8.09 11.69
C GLU A 76 7.53 -8.28 13.19
N SER A 77 6.45 -7.71 13.72
CA SER A 77 6.05 -7.89 15.12
C SER A 77 5.73 -9.35 15.43
N PHE A 78 4.96 -10.03 14.56
CA PHE A 78 4.67 -11.46 14.73
C PHE A 78 5.94 -12.30 14.68
N ARG A 79 6.83 -12.02 13.73
CA ARG A 79 8.11 -12.74 13.61
C ARG A 79 8.97 -12.60 14.86
N THR A 80 9.08 -11.38 15.38
CA THR A 80 9.83 -11.09 16.60
C THR A 80 9.24 -11.81 17.81
N MET A 81 7.91 -11.88 17.90
CA MET A 81 7.20 -12.57 18.97
C MET A 81 7.40 -14.08 18.89
N ASP A 82 7.33 -14.68 17.68
CA ASP A 82 7.62 -16.09 17.43
C ASP A 82 9.07 -16.45 17.79
N ASP A 83 10.04 -15.62 17.38
CA ASP A 83 11.45 -15.83 17.69
C ASP A 83 11.71 -15.75 19.20
N SER A 84 11.10 -14.77 19.88
CA SER A 84 11.18 -14.62 21.34
C SER A 84 10.58 -15.81 22.09
N LEU A 85 9.41 -16.29 21.65
CA LEU A 85 8.74 -17.46 22.21
C LEU A 85 9.58 -18.73 21.99
N SER A 86 10.08 -18.94 20.77
CA SER A 86 10.93 -20.07 20.41
C SER A 86 12.21 -20.12 21.25
N ASN A 87 12.86 -18.97 21.46
CA ASN A 87 14.04 -18.86 22.31
C ASN A 87 13.72 -19.13 23.78
N SER A 88 12.58 -18.66 24.27
CA SER A 88 12.13 -18.91 25.65
C SER A 88 11.88 -20.41 25.88
N ILE A 89 11.23 -21.10 24.94
CA ILE A 89 10.98 -22.55 25.02
C ILE A 89 12.31 -23.33 25.00
N LYS A 90 13.24 -22.98 24.10
CA LYS A 90 14.56 -23.62 24.02
C LYS A 90 15.41 -23.38 25.26
N GLY A 91 15.28 -22.21 25.89
CA GLY A 91 15.98 -21.86 27.14
C GLY A 91 15.46 -22.60 28.37
N VAL A 92 14.17 -22.96 28.40
CA VAL A 92 13.54 -23.75 29.48
C VAL A 92 13.80 -25.27 29.33
N ALA A 93 14.14 -25.74 28.14
CA ALA A 93 14.43 -27.16 27.86
C ALA A 93 15.89 -27.59 28.20
N LYS A 94 16.63 -26.78 28.95
CA LYS A 94 18.02 -27.03 29.38
C LYS A 94 18.08 -27.17 30.90
#